data_AF-A0A7V2PGL2-F1
#
_entry.id   AF-A0A7V2PGL2-F1
#
_cell.length_a   1.000
_cell.length_b   1.000
_cell.length_c   1.000
_cell.angle_alpha   90.00
_cell.angle_beta   90.00
_cell.angle_gamma   90.00
#
_symmetry.space_group_name_H-M   'P 1'
#
loop_
_entity.id
_entity.type
_entity.pdbx_description
1 polymer ?
#
loop_
_entity_poly.entity_id
_entity_poly.type
_entity_poly.pdbx_seq_one_letter_code
_entity_poly.pdbx_strand_id
1 'polypeptide(L)'
;MTAGMTDEDLYKLARQRVRDKKDLLHHFIVYAVVNSILVLAWAFATEVDHPWFIWVLIPWGIGVLIHFIMVVVFSGREMKIKEESDGQVGRKKGFYRHLGLYLIVNIILIIVWARTGAEADPVPWFIYPLGGWGIFVVWNYLEAFVLAEEMGWEKRLLEKEVEKLR
;
A
#
# COMPACT_ATOMS: atom_id res chain seq x y z
N MET A 1 -3.58 -6.98 40.09
CA MET A 1 -2.83 -7.98 39.32
C MET A 1 -2.50 -7.36 37.97
N THR A 2 -1.25 -6.94 37.74
CA THR A 2 -0.82 -6.51 36.41
C THR A 2 -0.77 -7.76 35.55
N ALA A 3 -1.71 -7.91 34.61
CA ALA A 3 -1.67 -8.98 33.63
C ALA A 3 -0.38 -8.83 32.82
N GLY A 4 0.65 -9.59 33.17
CA GLY A 4 1.86 -9.70 32.37
C GLY A 4 1.48 -10.35 31.04
N MET A 5 1.94 -9.75 29.93
CA MET A 5 1.80 -10.36 28.60
C MET A 5 2.36 -11.77 28.62
N THR A 6 1.65 -12.71 27.99
CA THR A 6 2.11 -14.09 27.87
C THR A 6 3.30 -14.18 26.89
N ASP A 7 4.08 -15.25 26.96
CA ASP A 7 5.18 -15.49 26.01
C ASP A 7 4.70 -15.53 24.55
N GLU A 8 3.46 -15.98 24.33
CA GLU A 8 2.80 -15.95 23.02
C GLU A 8 2.55 -14.50 22.55
N ASP A 9 2.07 -13.63 23.43
CA ASP A 9 1.84 -12.21 23.13
C ASP A 9 3.14 -11.47 22.80
N LEU A 10 4.22 -11.79 23.53
CA LEU A 10 5.57 -11.27 23.28
C LEU A 10 6.09 -11.70 21.91
N TYR A 11 5.92 -12.97 21.55
CA TYR A 11 6.34 -13.49 20.25
C TYR A 11 5.54 -12.87 19.10
N LYS A 12 4.22 -12.72 19.26
CA LYS A 12 3.34 -12.03 18.29
C LYS A 12 3.79 -10.59 18.06
N LEU A 13 4.06 -9.84 19.14
CA LEU A 13 4.56 -8.46 19.08
C LEU A 13 5.90 -8.36 18.34
N ALA A 14 6.85 -9.25 18.66
CA ALA A 14 8.16 -9.28 18.02
C ALA A 14 8.02 -9.55 16.52
N ARG A 15 7.22 -10.55 16.14
CA ARG A 15 6.99 -10.92 14.74
C ARG A 15 6.32 -9.79 13.96
N GLN A 16 5.36 -9.09 14.57
CA GLN A 16 4.70 -7.95 13.94
C GLN A 16 5.64 -6.78 13.72
N ARG A 17 6.45 -6.39 14.72
CA ARG A 17 7.48 -5.35 14.55
C ARG A 17 8.43 -5.64 13.40
N VAL A 18 8.80 -6.90 13.19
CA VAL A 18 9.63 -7.30 12.05
C VAL A 18 8.88 -7.12 10.73
N ARG A 19 7.60 -7.49 10.66
CA ARG A 19 6.76 -7.28 9.48
C ARG A 19 6.56 -5.80 9.17
N ASP A 20 6.17 -5.00 10.16
CA ASP A 20 5.96 -3.56 10.01
C ASP A 20 7.23 -2.86 9.51
N LYS A 21 8.41 -3.25 9.99
CA LYS A 21 9.70 -2.76 9.48
C LYS A 21 9.96 -3.17 8.02
N LYS A 22 9.61 -4.40 7.64
CA LYS A 22 9.74 -4.87 6.24
C LYS A 22 8.78 -4.13 5.32
N ASP A 23 7.56 -3.89 5.76
CA ASP A 23 6.55 -3.13 5.00
C ASP A 23 7.00 -1.68 4.83
N LEU A 24 7.50 -1.04 5.89
CA LEU A 24 8.08 0.31 5.83
C LEU A 24 9.24 0.39 4.83
N LEU A 25 10.13 -0.60 4.85
CA LEU A 25 11.24 -0.67 3.89
C LEU A 25 10.73 -0.80 2.46
N HIS A 26 9.73 -1.64 2.21
CA HIS A 26 9.13 -1.77 0.87
C HIS A 26 8.56 -0.44 0.38
N HIS A 27 7.77 0.26 1.21
CA HIS A 27 7.20 1.56 0.85
C HIS A 27 8.29 2.58 0.56
N PHE A 28 9.36 2.59 1.35
CA PHE A 28 10.50 3.49 1.12
C PHE A 28 11.25 3.18 -0.18
N ILE A 29 11.52 1.90 -0.48
CA ILE A 29 12.19 1.49 -1.72
C ILE A 29 11.34 1.87 -2.94
N VAL A 30 10.03 1.56 -2.92
CA VAL A 30 9.11 1.91 -4.01
C VAL A 30 9.06 3.42 -4.19
N TYR A 31 8.96 4.19 -3.10
CA TYR A 31 9.03 5.65 -3.13
C TYR A 31 10.32 6.14 -3.81
N ALA A 32 11.48 5.63 -3.40
CA ALA A 32 12.77 6.05 -3.96
C ALA A 32 12.89 5.72 -5.45
N VAL A 33 12.53 4.50 -5.85
CA VAL A 33 12.63 4.05 -7.25
C VAL A 33 11.69 4.85 -8.15
N VAL A 34 10.41 4.96 -7.79
CA VAL A 34 9.41 5.67 -8.60
C VAL A 34 9.78 7.14 -8.74
N ASN A 35 10.11 7.83 -7.64
CA ASN A 35 10.49 9.24 -7.71
C ASN A 35 11.78 9.45 -8.53
N SER A 36 12.75 8.54 -8.45
CA SER A 36 13.95 8.62 -9.29
C SER A 36 13.59 8.54 -10.78
N ILE A 37 12.68 7.64 -11.16
CA ILE A 37 12.19 7.53 -12.54
C ILE A 37 11.46 8.80 -12.97
N LEU A 38 10.58 9.37 -12.12
CA LEU A 38 9.85 10.60 -12.44
C LEU A 38 10.79 11.80 -12.62
N VAL A 39 11.80 11.92 -11.76
CA VAL A 39 12.84 12.97 -11.87
C VAL A 39 13.64 12.79 -13.16
N LEU A 40 14.04 11.57 -13.50
CA LEU A 40 14.75 11.29 -14.77
C LEU A 40 13.86 11.59 -15.97
N ALA A 41 12.59 11.18 -15.96
CA ALA A 41 11.64 11.46 -17.03
C ALA A 41 11.48 12.97 -17.26
N TRP A 42 11.39 13.76 -16.19
CA TRP A 42 11.41 15.22 -16.28
C TRP A 42 12.75 15.76 -16.80
N ALA A 43 13.89 15.26 -16.30
CA ALA A 43 15.21 15.74 -16.69
C ALA A 43 15.58 15.46 -18.15
N PHE A 44 14.98 14.42 -18.76
CA PHE A 44 15.18 14.06 -20.17
C PHE A 44 14.02 14.51 -21.08
N ALA A 45 13.03 15.25 -20.55
CA ALA A 45 11.98 15.82 -21.37
C ALA A 45 12.54 16.93 -22.27
N THR A 46 12.10 16.95 -23.54
CA THR A 46 12.58 17.90 -24.57
C THR A 46 12.14 19.34 -24.32
N GLU A 47 11.06 19.55 -23.58
CA GLU A 47 10.60 20.86 -23.11
C GLU A 47 10.61 20.83 -21.58
N VAL A 48 11.41 21.73 -20.99
CA VAL A 48 11.60 21.82 -19.54
C VAL A 48 10.72 22.94 -19.01
N ASP A 49 9.42 22.71 -19.00
CA ASP A 49 8.48 23.56 -18.28
C ASP A 49 7.94 22.82 -17.05
N HIS A 50 8.11 23.47 -15.90
CA HIS A 50 7.60 23.08 -14.58
C HIS A 50 7.95 21.66 -14.06
N PRO A 51 8.62 21.51 -12.89
CA PRO A 51 8.92 20.21 -12.28
C PRO A 51 7.67 19.53 -11.69
N TRP A 52 6.82 18.99 -12.56
CA TRP A 52 5.54 18.38 -12.22
C TRP A 52 5.68 17.19 -11.25
N PHE A 53 6.83 16.50 -11.23
CA PHE A 53 7.08 15.37 -10.32
C PHE A 53 6.99 15.75 -8.84
N ILE A 54 7.17 17.04 -8.50
CA ILE A 54 7.05 17.54 -7.11
C ILE A 54 5.66 17.24 -6.53
N TRP A 55 4.62 17.28 -7.37
CA TRP A 55 3.24 17.00 -6.96
C TRP A 55 2.99 15.53 -6.62
N VAL A 56 3.84 14.61 -7.10
CA VAL A 56 3.83 13.21 -6.69
C VAL A 56 4.75 13.01 -5.48
N LEU A 57 5.93 13.64 -5.51
CA LEU A 57 6.99 13.46 -4.51
C LEU A 57 6.60 13.93 -3.11
N ILE A 58 5.96 15.10 -2.99
CA ILE A 58 5.63 15.70 -1.69
C ILE A 58 4.52 14.92 -0.96
N PRO A 59 3.33 14.67 -1.55
CA PRO A 59 2.27 13.93 -0.86
C PRO A 59 2.69 12.50 -0.50
N TRP A 60 3.42 11.80 -1.37
CA TRP A 60 3.94 10.47 -1.06
C TRP A 60 5.03 10.50 0.02
N GLY A 61 5.90 11.51 0.03
CA GLY A 61 6.92 11.69 1.05
C GLY A 61 6.29 11.83 2.44
N ILE A 62 5.19 12.57 2.53
CA ILE A 62 4.39 12.70 3.77
C ILE A 62 3.81 11.33 4.17
N GLY A 63 3.27 10.55 3.22
CA GLY A 63 2.75 9.21 3.49
C GLY A 63 3.81 8.25 4.07
N VAL A 64 5.00 8.24 3.49
CA VAL A 64 6.15 7.45 4.00
C VAL A 64 6.58 7.93 5.38
N LEU A 65 6.63 9.24 5.61
CA LEU A 65 6.96 9.82 6.91
C LEU A 65 5.94 9.43 7.99
N ILE A 66 4.64 9.50 7.68
CA ILE A 66 3.58 9.06 8.59
C ILE A 66 3.73 7.57 8.88
N HIS A 67 3.95 6.73 7.87
CA HIS A 67 4.14 5.30 8.06
C HIS A 67 5.36 4.99 8.94
N PHE A 68 6.47 5.71 8.75
CA PHE A 68 7.64 5.64 9.62
C PHE A 68 7.28 5.96 11.08
N ILE A 69 6.57 7.06 11.34
CA ILE A 69 6.13 7.44 12.69
C ILE A 69 5.22 6.35 13.27
N MET A 70 4.29 5.82 12.49
CA MET A 70 3.37 4.75 12.93
C MET A 70 4.13 3.49 13.35
N VAL A 71 5.10 3.03 12.55
CA VAL A 71 5.89 1.83 12.87
C VAL A 71 6.81 2.05 14.07
N VAL A 72 7.43 3.22 14.20
CA VAL A 72 8.38 3.49 15.29
C VAL A 72 7.67 3.79 16.61
N VAL A 73 6.56 4.55 16.58
CA VAL A 73 5.87 5.07 17.78
C VAL A 73 4.68 4.19 18.20
N PHE A 74 3.94 3.61 17.25
CA PHE A 74 2.63 3.01 17.51
C PHE A 74 2.53 1.49 17.30
N SER A 75 3.58 0.81 16.81
CA SER A 75 3.57 -0.63 16.45
C SER A 75 3.09 -1.59 17.57
N GLY A 76 3.13 -1.19 18.85
CA GLY A 76 2.58 -2.00 19.96
C GLY A 76 1.08 -1.83 20.26
N ARG A 77 0.45 -0.73 19.82
CA ARG A 77 -0.96 -0.40 20.15
C ARG A 77 -1.97 -0.96 19.14
N GLU A 78 -1.54 -1.18 17.90
CA GLU A 78 -2.41 -1.68 16.82
C GLU A 78 -2.65 -3.19 16.86
N MET A 79 -1.84 -3.96 17.61
CA MET A 79 -1.98 -5.43 17.72
C MET A 79 -3.40 -5.85 18.14
N LYS A 80 -3.95 -5.20 19.19
CA LYS A 80 -5.29 -5.54 19.70
C LYS A 80 -6.40 -5.28 18.68
N ILE A 81 -6.23 -4.30 17.80
CA ILE A 81 -7.24 -3.93 16.80
C ILE A 81 -7.14 -4.82 15.55
N LYS A 82 -5.91 -5.26 15.20
CA LYS A 82 -5.66 -6.07 14.00
C LYS A 82 -6.03 -7.55 14.22
N GLU A 83 -5.77 -8.09 15.41
CA GLU A 83 -6.08 -9.48 15.78
C GLU A 83 -7.60 -9.76 15.80
N GLU A 84 -8.42 -8.75 16.10
CA GLU A 84 -9.89 -8.81 16.03
C GLU A 84 -10.44 -8.69 14.59
N SER A 85 -9.60 -8.28 13.63
CA SER A 85 -9.97 -7.99 12.23
C SER A 85 -9.47 -9.02 11.20
N ASP A 86 -8.54 -9.91 11.55
CA ASP A 86 -7.88 -10.82 10.62
C ASP A 86 -8.73 -12.07 10.32
N GLY A 87 -9.83 -11.85 9.60
CA GLY A 87 -10.56 -12.88 8.84
C GLY A 87 -10.55 -12.53 7.33
N GLN A 88 -11.27 -13.30 6.49
CA GLN A 88 -11.47 -12.96 5.06
C GLN A 88 -11.95 -11.51 4.85
N VAL A 89 -12.63 -10.94 5.84
CA VAL A 89 -13.07 -9.54 5.90
C VAL A 89 -11.89 -8.55 5.89
N GLY A 90 -10.76 -8.88 6.53
CA GLY A 90 -9.57 -8.03 6.60
C GLY A 90 -8.91 -7.80 5.23
N ARG A 91 -8.79 -8.86 4.41
CA ARG A 91 -8.24 -8.78 3.04
C ARG A 91 -9.12 -7.90 2.14
N LYS A 92 -10.44 -8.08 2.20
CA LYS A 92 -11.42 -7.27 1.45
C LYS A 92 -11.38 -5.80 1.90
N LYS A 93 -11.34 -5.54 3.22
CA LYS A 93 -11.17 -4.17 3.77
C LYS A 93 -9.86 -3.53 3.30
N GLY A 94 -8.77 -4.29 3.25
CA GLY A 94 -7.48 -3.86 2.74
C GLY A 94 -7.55 -3.40 1.29
N PHE A 95 -8.21 -4.17 0.42
CA PHE A 95 -8.46 -3.77 -0.97
C PHE A 95 -9.28 -2.48 -1.07
N TYR A 96 -10.43 -2.38 -0.38
CA TYR A 96 -11.28 -1.18 -0.46
C TYR A 96 -10.58 0.09 0.04
N ARG A 97 -9.69 -0.03 1.03
CA ARG A 97 -8.86 1.09 1.48
C ARG A 97 -7.93 1.59 0.37
N HIS A 98 -7.22 0.69 -0.31
CA HIS A 98 -6.33 1.06 -1.42
C HIS A 98 -7.10 1.61 -2.61
N LEU A 99 -8.26 1.02 -2.94
CA LEU A 99 -9.15 1.52 -3.98
C LEU A 99 -9.68 2.92 -3.65
N GLY A 100 -10.15 3.14 -2.42
CA GLY A 100 -10.67 4.43 -1.98
C GLY A 100 -9.61 5.53 -2.03
N LEU A 101 -8.40 5.26 -1.52
CA LEU A 101 -7.27 6.18 -1.62
C LEU A 101 -6.89 6.48 -3.06
N TYR A 102 -6.83 5.44 -3.90
CA TYR A 102 -6.53 5.59 -5.32
C TYR A 102 -7.56 6.51 -6.03
N LEU A 103 -8.85 6.33 -5.78
CA LEU A 103 -9.90 7.18 -6.37
C LEU A 103 -9.79 8.63 -5.89
N ILE A 104 -9.64 8.85 -4.59
CA ILE A 104 -9.55 10.20 -4.00
C ILE A 104 -8.33 10.95 -4.56
N VAL A 105 -7.16 10.31 -4.58
CA VAL A 105 -5.94 10.94 -5.07
C VAL A 105 -6.07 11.26 -6.55
N ASN A 106 -6.56 10.34 -7.39
CA ASN A 106 -6.73 10.61 -8.81
C ASN A 106 -7.73 11.75 -9.11
N ILE A 107 -8.83 11.85 -8.34
CA ILE A 107 -9.76 12.99 -8.45
C ILE A 107 -9.03 14.30 -8.15
N ILE A 108 -8.21 14.34 -7.09
CA ILE A 108 -7.42 15.53 -6.75
C ILE A 108 -6.42 15.87 -7.86
N LEU A 109 -5.68 14.89 -8.39
CA LEU A 109 -4.70 15.11 -9.48
C LEU A 109 -5.37 15.64 -10.75
N ILE A 110 -6.55 15.11 -11.10
CA ILE A 110 -7.36 15.61 -12.23
C ILE A 110 -7.78 17.05 -12.00
N ILE A 111 -8.24 17.40 -10.78
CA ILE A 111 -8.62 18.77 -10.42
C ILE A 111 -7.41 19.71 -10.52
N VAL A 112 -6.25 19.30 -10.01
CA VAL A 112 -5.01 20.10 -10.08
C VAL A 112 -4.64 20.34 -11.53
N TRP A 113 -4.55 19.29 -12.36
CA TRP A 113 -4.27 19.43 -13.78
C TRP A 113 -5.27 20.39 -14.48
N ALA A 114 -6.57 20.21 -14.23
CA ALA A 114 -7.61 21.06 -14.80
C ALA A 114 -7.49 22.54 -14.39
N ARG A 115 -6.86 22.83 -13.25
CA ARG A 115 -6.68 24.20 -12.73
C ARG A 115 -5.33 24.83 -13.04
N THR A 116 -4.29 24.03 -13.30
CA THR A 116 -2.91 24.54 -13.39
C THR A 116 -2.17 24.16 -14.67
N GLY A 117 -2.64 23.16 -15.43
CA GLY A 117 -1.87 22.56 -16.52
C GLY A 117 -2.66 22.22 -17.78
N ALA A 118 -3.97 22.46 -17.81
CA ALA A 118 -4.81 22.12 -18.96
C ALA A 118 -4.48 22.91 -20.24
N GLU A 119 -3.91 24.12 -20.10
CA GLU A 119 -3.50 24.96 -21.23
C GLU A 119 -2.00 24.86 -21.55
N ALA A 120 -1.19 24.31 -20.63
CA ALA A 120 0.27 24.26 -20.71
C ALA A 120 0.80 22.93 -21.29
N ASP A 121 0.13 21.81 -20.99
CA ASP A 121 0.61 20.47 -21.37
C ASP A 121 -0.23 19.84 -22.49
N PRO A 122 0.38 19.35 -23.60
CA PRO A 122 -0.30 18.57 -24.64
C PRO A 122 -0.85 17.23 -24.14
N VAL A 123 -0.28 16.69 -23.06
CA VAL A 123 -0.64 15.40 -22.47
C VAL A 123 -0.95 15.60 -20.99
N PRO A 124 -2.13 15.19 -20.50
CA PRO A 124 -2.45 15.31 -19.08
C PRO A 124 -1.52 14.46 -18.22
N TRP A 125 -0.64 15.07 -17.43
CA TRP A 125 0.36 14.32 -16.66
C TRP A 125 -0.28 13.35 -15.63
N PHE A 126 -1.54 13.57 -15.21
CA PHE A 126 -2.23 12.65 -14.29
C PHE A 126 -2.47 11.26 -14.88
N ILE A 127 -2.38 11.08 -16.22
CA ILE A 127 -2.56 9.74 -16.82
C ILE A 127 -1.51 8.74 -16.33
N TYR A 128 -0.31 9.21 -15.99
CA TYR A 128 0.79 8.34 -15.56
C TYR A 128 0.52 7.71 -14.19
N PRO A 129 0.18 8.46 -13.11
CA PRO A 129 -0.25 7.86 -11.86
C PRO A 129 -1.56 7.07 -11.99
N LEU A 130 -2.51 7.52 -12.82
CA LEU A 130 -3.76 6.80 -13.06
C LEU A 130 -3.48 5.42 -13.70
N GLY A 131 -2.72 5.37 -14.80
CA GLY A 131 -2.37 4.10 -15.45
C GLY A 131 -1.45 3.23 -14.59
N GLY A 132 -0.34 3.80 -14.11
CA GLY A 132 0.69 3.07 -13.37
C GLY A 132 0.19 2.50 -12.05
N TRP A 133 -0.52 3.28 -11.23
CA TRP A 133 -1.07 2.77 -9.97
C TRP A 133 -2.36 1.99 -10.16
N GLY A 134 -3.11 2.24 -11.24
CA GLY A 134 -4.28 1.44 -11.60
C GLY A 134 -3.95 -0.05 -11.73
N ILE A 135 -2.77 -0.38 -12.28
CA ILE A 135 -2.27 -1.77 -12.36
C ILE A 135 -2.10 -2.39 -10.97
N PHE A 136 -1.58 -1.63 -10.00
CA PHE A 136 -1.40 -2.12 -8.62
C PHE A 136 -2.74 -2.36 -7.91
N VAL A 137 -3.76 -1.54 -8.20
CA VAL A 137 -5.12 -1.76 -7.68
C VAL A 137 -5.73 -3.03 -8.26
N VAL A 138 -5.55 -3.28 -9.57
CA VAL A 138 -5.98 -4.53 -10.22
C VAL A 138 -5.26 -5.73 -9.60
N TRP A 139 -3.96 -5.64 -9.36
CA TRP A 139 -3.21 -6.71 -8.70
C TRP A 139 -3.74 -6.99 -7.28
N ASN A 140 -3.98 -5.96 -6.48
CA ASN A 140 -4.57 -6.11 -5.15
C ASN A 140 -5.98 -6.73 -5.19
N TYR A 141 -6.79 -6.41 -6.20
CA TYR A 141 -8.09 -7.05 -6.40
C TYR A 141 -7.94 -8.56 -6.65
N LEU A 142 -7.05 -8.95 -7.57
CA LEU A 142 -6.78 -10.35 -7.88
C LEU A 142 -6.30 -11.11 -6.64
N GLU A 143 -5.39 -10.52 -5.86
CA GLU A 143 -4.88 -11.15 -4.64
C GLU A 143 -5.96 -11.27 -3.55
N ALA A 144 -6.80 -10.25 -3.38
CA ALA A 144 -7.80 -10.22 -2.32
C ALA A 144 -9.02 -11.09 -2.61
N PHE A 145 -9.43 -11.21 -3.88
CA PHE A 145 -10.68 -11.87 -4.28
C PHE A 145 -10.48 -13.15 -5.10
N VAL A 146 -9.47 -13.23 -5.96
CA VAL A 146 -9.29 -14.39 -6.85
C VAL A 146 -8.36 -15.43 -6.22
N LEU A 147 -7.12 -15.05 -5.92
CA LEU A 147 -6.10 -15.97 -5.42
C LEU A 147 -6.35 -16.41 -3.97
N ALA A 148 -6.93 -15.54 -3.15
CA ALA A 148 -7.25 -15.88 -1.76
C ALA A 148 -8.39 -16.91 -1.63
N GLU A 149 -9.33 -16.90 -2.58
CA GLU A 149 -10.44 -17.86 -2.62
C GLU A 149 -9.93 -19.24 -3.09
N GLU A 150 -8.98 -19.23 -4.03
CA GLU A 150 -8.33 -20.43 -4.56
C GLU A 150 -7.48 -21.16 -3.50
N MET A 151 -6.61 -20.43 -2.80
CA MET A 151 -5.80 -21.00 -1.70
C MET A 151 -6.66 -21.50 -0.52
N GLY A 152 -7.90 -21.03 -0.41
CA GLY A 152 -8.85 -21.43 0.63
C GLY A 152 -9.39 -22.85 0.44
N TRP A 153 -9.60 -23.31 -0.80
CA TRP A 153 -10.09 -24.67 -1.05
C TRP A 153 -8.96 -25.71 -0.99
N GLU A 154 -7.77 -25.34 -1.43
CA GLU A 154 -6.59 -26.21 -1.40
C GLU A 154 -6.17 -26.55 0.04
N LYS A 155 -6.19 -25.56 0.95
CA LYS A 155 -5.97 -25.78 2.39
C LYS A 155 -6.97 -26.77 3.00
N ARG A 156 -8.24 -26.65 2.64
CA ARG A 156 -9.31 -27.56 3.14
C ARG A 156 -9.12 -28.98 2.64
N LEU A 157 -8.60 -29.17 1.44
CA LEU A 157 -8.29 -30.50 0.91
C LEU A 157 -7.05 -31.10 1.58
N LEU A 158 -6.01 -30.30 1.80
CA LEU A 158 -4.83 -30.72 2.55
C LEU A 158 -5.18 -31.12 3.99
N GLU A 159 -6.00 -30.35 4.68
CA GLU A 159 -6.48 -30.69 6.03
C GLU A 159 -7.28 -32.00 6.03
N LYS A 160 -8.20 -32.18 5.07
CA LYS A 160 -8.95 -33.43 4.91
C LYS A 160 -8.04 -34.64 4.63
N GLU A 161 -6.97 -34.45 3.87
CA GLU A 161 -6.06 -35.55 3.54
C GLU A 161 -5.16 -35.91 4.72
N VAL A 162 -4.69 -34.91 5.48
CA VAL A 162 -3.96 -35.13 6.74
C VAL A 162 -4.84 -35.81 7.78
N GLU A 163 -6.12 -35.45 7.88
CA GLU A 163 -7.07 -36.05 8.80
C GLU A 163 -7.39 -37.52 8.45
N LYS A 164 -7.45 -37.88 7.16
CA LYS A 164 -7.57 -39.28 6.73
C LYS A 164 -6.33 -40.12 7.02
N LEU A 165 -5.16 -39.50 7.09
CA LEU A 165 -3.88 -40.17 7.36
C LEU A 165 -3.54 -40.24 8.86
N ARG A 166 -4.38 -39.67 9.72
CA ARG A 166 -4.22 -39.64 11.18
C ARG A 166 -5.12 -40.68 11.85
#